data_AF-A0A7C3AU03-F1
#
_entry.id   AF-A0A7C3AU03-F1
#
_cell.length_a   1.000
_cell.length_b   1.000
_cell.length_c   1.000
_cell.angle_alpha   90.00
_cell.angle_beta   90.00
_cell.angle_gamma   90.00
#
_symmetry.space_group_name_H-M   'P 1'
#
loop_
_entity.id
_entity.type
_entity.pdbx_description
1 polymer ?
#
loop_
_entity_poly.entity_id
_entity_poly.type
_entity_poly.pdbx_seq_one_letter_code
_entity_poly.pdbx_strand_id
1 'polypeptide(L)'
;MPRPTKWRCVSFMPQITYFKPAGVPLRLLKEVCLSVEEAEAIRLKDLEGLEQEECAQRMHISRPTFHRVLGSARKKVAESLINGKAIRIDGGNFEMAPIPFRCLNSGHQGDMPAKTMTAIPHSEQIENRMLDLELKEG
;
A
#
# COMPACT_ATOMS: atom_id res chain seq x y z
N MET A 1 12.98 26.76 -4.00
CA MET A 1 13.36 25.48 -4.65
C MET A 1 12.43 24.38 -4.11
N PRO A 2 11.81 23.54 -4.95
CA PRO A 2 11.05 22.39 -4.47
C PRO A 2 12.02 21.43 -3.76
N ARG A 3 11.73 21.11 -2.49
CA ARG A 3 12.52 20.16 -1.71
C ARG A 3 12.40 18.78 -2.37
N PRO A 4 13.50 18.08 -2.69
CA PRO A 4 13.43 16.74 -3.26
C PRO A 4 12.61 15.83 -2.34
N THR A 5 11.62 15.15 -2.92
CA THR A 5 10.77 14.18 -2.24
C THR A 5 11.66 13.05 -1.73
N LYS A 6 11.83 12.96 -0.40
CA LYS A 6 12.52 11.83 0.20
C LYS A 6 11.68 10.57 -0.04
N TRP A 7 12.34 9.52 -0.50
CA TRP A 7 11.74 8.20 -0.66
C TRP A 7 11.42 7.64 0.72
N ARG A 8 10.23 7.08 0.89
CA ARG A 8 9.78 6.52 2.18
C ARG A 8 9.88 5.01 2.15
N CYS A 9 10.30 4.40 3.24
CA CYS A 9 10.46 2.95 3.28
C CYS A 9 9.12 2.27 3.55
N VAL A 10 8.80 1.22 2.80
CA VAL A 10 7.61 0.39 2.95
C VAL A 10 8.02 -1.07 3.08
N SER A 11 7.58 -1.75 4.14
CA SER A 11 7.94 -3.16 4.34
C SER A 11 6.94 -4.14 3.74
N PHE A 12 5.76 -3.67 3.32
CA PHE A 12 4.69 -4.53 2.82
C PHE A 12 4.01 -3.96 1.57
N MET A 13 3.96 -4.76 0.51
CA MET A 13 3.16 -4.46 -0.68
C MET A 13 1.81 -5.21 -0.59
N PRO A 14 0.67 -4.50 -0.53
CA PRO A 14 -0.63 -5.15 -0.50
C PRO A 14 -0.90 -5.88 -1.82
N GLN A 15 -1.27 -7.16 -1.73
CA GLN A 15 -1.69 -7.96 -2.88
C GLN A 15 -3.07 -7.54 -3.41
N ILE A 16 -3.91 -7.01 -2.51
CA ILE A 16 -5.22 -6.46 -2.85
C ILE A 16 -5.09 -4.95 -2.87
N THR A 17 -5.15 -4.38 -4.07
CA THR A 17 -4.96 -2.94 -4.31
C THR A 17 -6.27 -2.21 -4.60
N TYR A 18 -7.41 -2.88 -4.59
CA TYR A 18 -8.69 -2.26 -4.93
C TYR A 18 -9.81 -2.75 -4.01
N PHE A 19 -10.52 -1.81 -3.39
CA PHE A 19 -11.68 -2.04 -2.52
C PHE A 19 -12.85 -1.23 -3.02
N LYS A 20 -14.04 -1.83 -3.09
CA LYS A 20 -15.26 -1.11 -3.49
C LYS A 20 -16.48 -1.53 -2.67
N PRO A 21 -17.43 -0.61 -2.43
CA PRO A 21 -18.73 -0.97 -1.89
C PRO A 21 -19.46 -1.98 -2.78
N ALA A 22 -20.21 -2.87 -2.14
CA ALA A 22 -21.07 -3.83 -2.82
C ALA A 22 -22.26 -3.13 -3.48
N GLY A 23 -22.77 -3.70 -4.58
CA GLY A 23 -24.00 -3.23 -5.23
C GLY A 23 -23.88 -2.00 -6.13
N VAL A 24 -22.70 -1.37 -6.24
CA VAL A 24 -22.50 -0.23 -7.15
C VAL A 24 -21.55 -0.62 -8.30
N PRO A 25 -21.95 -0.39 -9.58
CA PRO A 25 -21.09 -0.63 -10.73
C PRO A 25 -19.84 0.26 -10.71
N LEU A 26 -18.68 -0.32 -11.07
CA LEU A 26 -17.38 0.36 -11.11
C LEU A 26 -17.41 1.67 -11.91
N ARG A 27 -18.09 1.68 -13.07
CA ARG A 27 -18.20 2.86 -13.96
C ARG A 27 -18.86 4.09 -13.32
N LEU A 28 -19.66 3.89 -12.27
CA LEU A 28 -20.38 4.96 -11.57
C LEU A 28 -19.68 5.37 -10.27
N LEU A 29 -18.62 4.66 -9.90
CA LEU A 29 -17.99 4.80 -8.61
C LEU A 29 -16.92 5.89 -8.65
N LYS A 30 -16.98 6.80 -7.69
CA LYS A 30 -15.86 7.69 -7.42
C LYS A 30 -14.80 6.90 -6.66
N GLU A 31 -13.53 7.18 -6.94
CA GLU A 31 -12.39 6.51 -6.31
C GLU A 31 -11.60 7.48 -5.44
N VAL A 32 -10.97 6.95 -4.41
CA VAL A 32 -9.96 7.61 -3.58
C VAL A 32 -8.66 6.84 -3.72
N CYS A 33 -7.61 7.53 -4.16
CA CYS A 33 -6.28 6.93 -4.27
C CYS A 33 -5.55 7.02 -2.93
N LEU A 34 -5.32 5.86 -2.29
CA LEU A 34 -4.47 5.69 -1.13
C LEU A 34 -3.06 5.35 -1.62
N SER A 35 -2.03 6.08 -1.20
CA SER A 35 -0.66 5.71 -1.59
C SER A 35 -0.18 4.48 -0.82
N VAL A 36 0.82 3.79 -1.36
CA VAL A 36 1.41 2.62 -0.67
C VAL A 36 2.00 3.01 0.69
N GLU A 37 2.58 4.21 0.81
CA GLU A 37 3.08 4.75 2.08
C GLU A 37 1.95 5.01 3.09
N GLU A 38 0.80 5.48 2.62
CA GLU A 38 -0.38 5.71 3.46
C GLU A 38 -0.96 4.38 3.95
N ALA A 39 -0.99 3.37 3.10
CA ALA A 39 -1.39 2.02 3.47
C ALA A 39 -0.44 1.41 4.52
N GLU A 40 0.87 1.57 4.34
CA GLU A 40 1.88 1.12 5.31
C GLU A 40 1.74 1.83 6.66
N ALA A 41 1.47 3.13 6.66
CA ALA A 41 1.28 3.89 7.90
C ALA A 41 0.05 3.39 8.69
N ILE A 42 -1.06 3.10 7.99
CA ILE A 42 -2.25 2.48 8.60
C ILE A 42 -1.90 1.09 9.13
N ARG A 43 -1.19 0.27 8.35
CA ARG A 43 -0.78 -1.07 8.78
C ARG A 43 0.04 -1.03 10.08
N LEU A 44 1.09 -0.19 10.14
CA LEU A 44 1.97 -0.11 11.32
C LEU A 44 1.26 0.45 12.54
N LYS A 45 0.45 1.52 12.40
CA LYS A 45 -0.16 2.18 13.56
C LYS A 45 -1.51 1.58 13.96
N ASP A 46 -2.39 1.36 12.99
CA ASP A 46 -3.79 0.99 13.24
C ASP A 46 -4.01 -0.52 13.27
N LEU A 47 -3.21 -1.30 12.51
CA LEU A 47 -3.33 -2.77 12.48
C LEU A 47 -2.33 -3.46 13.43
N GLU A 48 -1.05 -3.07 13.42
CA GLU A 48 -0.02 -3.65 14.31
C GLU A 48 0.02 -2.99 15.70
N GLY A 49 -0.58 -1.81 15.86
CA GLY A 49 -0.65 -1.12 17.15
C GLY A 49 0.67 -0.54 17.67
N LEU A 50 1.66 -0.33 16.80
CA LEU A 50 2.99 0.15 17.20
C LEU A 50 2.97 1.59 17.70
N GLU A 51 4.03 1.98 18.40
CA GLU A 51 4.22 3.36 18.81
C GLU A 51 4.58 4.28 17.63
N GLN A 52 4.16 5.55 17.69
CA GLN A 52 4.34 6.48 16.57
C GLN A 52 5.82 6.67 16.20
N GLU A 53 6.68 6.65 17.21
CA GLU A 53 8.12 6.72 17.01
C GLU A 53 8.64 5.50 16.25
N GLU A 54 8.22 4.30 16.62
CA GLU A 54 8.63 3.06 15.97
C GLU A 54 8.14 3.02 14.51
N CYS A 55 6.89 3.43 14.25
CA CYS A 55 6.40 3.52 12.87
C CYS A 55 7.23 4.48 12.01
N ALA A 56 7.58 5.65 12.57
CA ALA A 56 8.40 6.63 11.87
C ALA A 56 9.81 6.10 11.56
N GLN A 57 10.41 5.35 12.51
CA GLN A 57 11.69 4.68 12.32
C GLN A 57 11.62 3.62 11.23
N ARG A 58 10.62 2.72 11.27
CA ARG A 58 10.43 1.67 10.25
C ARG A 58 10.19 2.22 8.84
N MET A 59 9.55 3.38 8.73
CA MET A 59 9.32 4.07 7.45
C MET A 59 10.47 5.00 7.03
N HIS A 60 11.53 5.11 7.83
CA HIS A 60 12.68 6.01 7.62
C HIS A 60 12.28 7.49 7.43
N ILE A 61 11.28 7.95 8.18
CA ILE A 61 10.79 9.34 8.14
C ILE A 61 10.73 9.98 9.53
N SER A 62 10.61 11.31 9.58
CA SER A 62 10.45 12.01 10.85
C SER A 62 9.05 11.78 11.45
N ARG A 63 8.93 11.78 12.79
CA ARG A 63 7.64 11.70 13.51
C ARG A 63 6.56 12.66 12.98
N PRO A 64 6.83 13.95 12.71
CA PRO A 64 5.82 14.85 12.14
C PRO A 64 5.48 14.52 10.69
N THR A 65 6.40 13.96 9.91
CA THR A 65 6.08 13.42 8.57
C THR A 65 5.12 12.24 8.70
N PHE A 66 5.45 11.26 9.55
CA PHE A 66 4.59 10.09 9.79
C PHE A 66 3.17 10.50 10.20
N HIS A 67 3.04 11.44 11.14
CA HIS A 67 1.74 11.96 11.56
C HIS A 67 0.93 12.53 10.39
N ARG A 68 1.57 13.28 9.48
CA ARG A 68 0.90 13.83 8.29
C ARG A 68 0.47 12.73 7.31
N VAL A 69 1.29 11.70 7.12
CA VAL A 69 0.96 10.54 6.27
C VAL A 69 -0.24 9.81 6.83
N LEU A 70 -0.20 9.45 8.10
CA LEU A 70 -1.27 8.74 8.78
C LEU A 70 -2.57 9.54 8.78
N GLY A 71 -2.50 10.86 9.04
CA GLY A 71 -3.66 11.74 8.98
C GLY A 71 -4.30 11.82 7.58
N SER A 72 -3.47 11.91 6.53
CA SER A 72 -3.93 11.85 5.13
C SER A 72 -4.59 10.51 4.81
N ALA A 73 -3.94 9.41 5.20
CA ALA A 73 -4.41 8.05 4.99
C ALA A 73 -5.79 7.82 5.63
N ARG A 74 -5.93 8.16 6.92
CA ARG A 74 -7.19 8.01 7.66
C ARG A 74 -8.30 8.89 7.07
N LYS A 75 -7.99 10.12 6.64
CA LYS A 75 -8.97 11.00 5.98
C LYS A 75 -9.50 10.37 4.69
N LYS A 76 -8.63 9.80 3.85
CA LYS A 76 -9.01 9.12 2.61
C LYS A 76 -9.88 7.89 2.85
N VAL A 77 -9.51 7.08 3.84
CA VAL A 77 -10.31 5.91 4.24
C VAL A 77 -11.68 6.35 4.74
N ALA A 78 -11.74 7.35 5.64
CA ALA A 78 -12.99 7.88 6.14
C ALA A 78 -13.86 8.46 5.01
N GLU A 79 -13.27 9.23 4.10
CA GLU A 79 -13.98 9.75 2.93
C GLU A 79 -14.58 8.64 2.08
N SER A 80 -13.85 7.53 1.91
CA SER A 80 -14.32 6.38 1.16
C SER A 80 -15.48 5.67 1.84
N LEU A 81 -15.37 5.45 3.15
CA LEU A 81 -16.39 4.77 3.94
C LEU A 81 -17.68 5.59 4.04
N ILE A 82 -17.58 6.91 4.27
CA ILE A 82 -18.74 7.78 4.45
C ILE A 82 -19.45 8.10 3.13
N ASN A 83 -18.71 8.30 2.04
CA ASN A 83 -19.28 8.69 0.75
C ASN A 83 -19.49 7.52 -0.22
N GLY A 84 -19.22 6.28 0.21
CA GLY A 84 -19.35 5.09 -0.65
C GLY A 84 -18.41 5.12 -1.87
N LYS A 85 -17.18 5.62 -1.70
CA LYS A 85 -16.18 5.60 -2.76
C LYS A 85 -15.41 4.27 -2.75
N ALA A 86 -14.80 3.92 -3.87
CA ALA A 86 -13.79 2.86 -3.91
C ALA A 86 -12.45 3.39 -3.40
N ILE A 87 -11.66 2.51 -2.79
CA ILE A 87 -10.26 2.76 -2.43
C ILE A 87 -9.39 2.04 -3.45
N ARG A 88 -8.52 2.78 -4.13
CA ARG A 88 -7.45 2.23 -4.94
C ARG A 88 -6.12 2.50 -4.27
N ILE A 89 -5.35 1.46 -3.99
CA ILE A 89 -3.99 1.56 -3.46
C ILE A 89 -3.04 1.60 -4.65
N ASP A 90 -2.45 2.77 -4.90
CA ASP A 90 -1.58 2.98 -6.04
C ASP A 90 -0.64 4.18 -5.82
N GLY A 91 0.52 4.14 -6.47
CA GLY A 91 1.52 5.20 -6.45
C GLY A 91 2.12 5.50 -5.06
N GLY A 92 2.67 6.71 -4.94
CA GLY A 92 3.52 7.12 -3.81
C GLY A 92 4.99 7.21 -4.21
N ASN A 93 5.83 7.68 -3.30
CA ASN A 93 7.27 7.83 -3.52
C ASN A 93 8.03 6.96 -2.50
N PHE A 94 7.92 5.64 -2.68
CA PHE A 94 8.40 4.67 -1.70
C PHE A 94 9.50 3.76 -2.23
N GLU A 95 10.34 3.30 -1.32
CA GLU A 95 11.31 2.22 -1.50
C GLU A 95 10.86 1.03 -0.66
N MET A 96 11.01 -0.19 -1.18
CA MET A 96 10.75 -1.39 -0.39
C MET A 96 11.83 -1.56 0.67
N ALA A 97 11.45 -1.89 1.90
CA ALA A 97 12.40 -2.24 2.95
C ALA A 97 13.25 -3.44 2.49
N PRO A 98 14.56 -3.45 2.78
CA PRO A 98 15.38 -4.61 2.49
C PRO A 98 14.79 -5.83 3.21
N ILE A 99 14.58 -6.91 2.45
CA ILE A 99 14.12 -8.18 2.99
C ILE A 99 15.36 -8.88 3.56
N PRO A 100 15.44 -9.14 4.89
CA PRO A 100 16.54 -9.90 5.43
C PRO A 100 16.46 -11.32 4.87
N PHE A 101 17.48 -11.74 4.12
CA PHE A 101 17.60 -13.13 3.70
C PHE A 101 18.56 -13.86 4.65
N ARG A 102 18.20 -15.10 4.98
CA ARG A 102 19.12 -16.03 5.63
C ARG A 102 19.52 -17.07 4.60
N CYS A 103 20.78 -17.06 4.17
CA CYS A 103 21.32 -18.11 3.31
C CYS A 103 21.24 -19.45 4.07
N LEU A 104 20.36 -20.36 3.63
CA LEU A 104 20.17 -21.67 4.29
C LEU A 104 21.46 -22.51 4.33
N ASN A 105 22.41 -22.29 3.40
CA ASN A 105 23.61 -23.12 3.26
C ASN A 105 24.90 -22.51 3.82
N SER A 106 24.90 -21.27 4.32
CA SER A 106 26.16 -20.61 4.72
C SER A 106 26.06 -19.66 5.92
N GLY A 107 24.89 -19.54 6.56
CA GLY A 107 24.73 -18.78 7.81
C GLY A 107 25.00 -17.28 7.70
N HIS A 108 25.31 -16.77 6.50
CA HIS A 108 25.53 -15.34 6.26
C HIS A 108 24.17 -14.63 6.26
N GLN A 109 24.10 -13.56 7.07
CA GLN A 109 22.99 -12.64 7.15
C GLN A 109 23.35 -11.43 6.27
N GLY A 110 22.50 -11.09 5.32
CA GLY A 110 22.71 -9.95 4.43
C GLY A 110 21.40 -9.33 4.01
N ASP A 111 21.45 -8.05 3.64
CA ASP A 111 20.33 -7.31 3.10
C ASP A 111 20.41 -7.31 1.58
N MET A 112 19.35 -7.74 0.90
CA MET A 112 19.24 -7.61 -0.55
C MET A 112 18.83 -6.16 -0.89
N PRO A 113 19.40 -5.54 -1.94
CA PRO A 113 19.00 -4.20 -2.35
C PRO A 113 17.52 -4.18 -2.72
N ALA A 114 16.82 -3.14 -2.25
CA ALA A 114 15.43 -2.89 -2.54
C ALA A 114 15.20 -2.91 -4.07
N LYS A 115 14.48 -3.90 -4.57
CA LYS A 115 14.02 -3.87 -5.96
C LYS A 115 12.96 -2.79 -6.05
N THR A 116 13.20 -1.76 -6.86
CA THR A 116 12.16 -0.83 -7.31
C THR A 116 11.18 -1.62 -8.16
N MET A 117 10.20 -2.26 -7.53
CA MET A 117 9.06 -2.80 -8.25
C MET A 117 8.10 -1.64 -8.48
N THR A 118 8.28 -0.96 -9.61
CA THR A 118 7.21 -0.13 -10.17
C THR A 118 5.99 -1.04 -10.28
N ALA A 119 4.87 -0.65 -9.65
CA ALA A 119 3.65 -1.43 -9.67
C ALA A 119 3.34 -1.88 -11.10
N ILE A 120 3.30 -3.20 -11.32
CA ILE A 120 2.89 -3.79 -12.58
C ILE A 120 1.45 -3.34 -12.80
N PRO A 121 1.08 -2.78 -13.97
CA PRO A 121 -0.28 -2.34 -14.23
C PRO A 121 -1.23 -3.53 -14.10
N HIS A 122 -2.14 -3.46 -13.12
CA HIS A 122 -3.14 -4.47 -12.81
C HIS A 122 -4.20 -4.64 -13.92
N SER A 123 -4.05 -3.99 -15.08
CA SER A 123 -4.97 -4.11 -16.20
C SER A 123 -5.06 -5.54 -16.76
N GLU A 124 -4.06 -6.41 -16.54
CA GLU A 124 -4.09 -7.80 -17.04
C GLU A 124 -4.63 -8.85 -16.05
N GLN A 125 -4.88 -8.49 -14.78
CA GLN A 125 -5.27 -9.49 -13.76
C GLN A 125 -6.78 -9.57 -13.50
N ILE A 126 -7.56 -8.53 -13.85
CA ILE A 126 -9.03 -8.54 -13.65
C ILE A 126 -9.72 -9.35 -14.77
N GLU A 127 -9.22 -9.26 -16.00
CA GLU A 127 -9.85 -9.90 -17.16
C GLU A 127 -9.81 -11.43 -17.06
N ASN A 128 -8.71 -11.99 -16.56
CA ASN A 128 -8.54 -13.44 -16.40
C ASN A 128 -9.34 -14.05 -15.23
N ARG A 129 -9.84 -13.25 -14.29
CA ARG A 129 -10.63 -13.78 -13.14
C ARG A 129 -12.14 -13.63 -13.32
N MET A 130 -12.60 -12.78 -14.23
CA MET A 130 -14.00 -12.70 -14.65
C MET A 130 -14.38 -13.86 -15.60
N LEU A 131 -13.47 -14.28 -16.49
CA LEU A 131 -13.70 -15.40 -17.41
C LEU A 131 -13.84 -16.76 -16.70
N ASP A 132 -13.17 -16.96 -15.56
CA ASP A 132 -13.26 -18.21 -14.79
C ASP A 132 -14.56 -18.37 -13.97
N LEU A 133 -15.27 -17.27 -13.70
CA LEU A 133 -16.51 -17.28 -12.92
C LEU A 133 -17.74 -17.53 -13.81
N GLU A 134 -17.72 -17.11 -15.08
CA GLU A 134 -18.83 -17.36 -16.02
C GLU A 134 -18.83 -18.81 -16.58
N LEU A 135 -17.74 -19.56 -16.47
CA LEU A 135 -17.63 -20.96 -16.94
C LEU A 135 -18.02 -22.02 -15.88
N LYS A 136 -18.34 -21.61 -14.64
CA LYS A 136 -18.76 -22.53 -13.56
C LYS A 136 -20.26 -22.51 -13.26
N GLU A 137 -21.02 -21.64 -13.91
CA GLU A 137 -22.49 -21.59 -13.80
C GLU A 137 -23.22 -22.12 -15.05
N GLY A 138 -22.51 -22.83 -15.94
CA GLY A 138 -23.05 -23.49 -17.14
C GLY A 138 -23.15 -25.00 -17.00
#